data_AF-A0A929Y485-F1
#
_entry.id   AF-A0A929Y485-F1
#
_cell.length_a   1.000
_cell.length_b   1.000
_cell.length_c   1.000
_cell.angle_alpha   90.00
_cell.angle_beta   90.00
_cell.angle_gamma   90.00
#
_symmetry.space_group_name_H-M   'P 1'
#
loop_
_entity.id
_entity.type
_entity.pdbx_description
1 polymer ?
#
loop_
_entity_poly.entity_id
_entity_poly.type
_entity_poly.pdbx_seq_one_letter_code
_entity_poly.pdbx_strand_id
1 'polypeptide(L)'
;VVHREIAENIRKIYREYKNNGWNYLQFITCLDPLGMPRGQEKYSLLPEMYGKFLVDLFMLWFEDLKKGSQPYIRQFENYIGILLGYEPESCEQRGFCEIQNVVEADGSVYPCDFYVLDEYKLGNLNEDLLPTIHENRRKIGYLERSHHHLEECRTCPYFHLCRGGCYRNRSMEIHAEGENYFCPGYKLFFQTCGDQLREAAEIYQDRMRRKR
;
A
#
# COMPACT_ATOMS: atom_id res chain seq x y z
N VAL A 1 -10.17 -4.17 -7.00
CA VAL A 1 -10.32 -3.29 -5.82
C VAL A 1 -10.90 -4.11 -4.68
N VAL A 2 -10.39 -3.96 -3.46
CA VAL A 2 -10.84 -4.67 -2.26
C VAL A 2 -11.91 -3.84 -1.57
N HIS A 3 -13.17 -4.14 -1.86
CA HIS A 3 -14.32 -3.65 -1.08
C HIS A 3 -14.84 -4.78 -0.17
N ARG A 4 -15.86 -4.49 0.64
CA ARG A 4 -16.47 -5.43 1.60
C ARG A 4 -16.65 -6.86 1.07
N GLU A 5 -17.36 -7.01 -0.04
CA GLU A 5 -17.66 -8.32 -0.65
C GLU A 5 -16.40 -9.08 -1.09
N ILE A 6 -15.40 -8.38 -1.63
CA ILE A 6 -14.12 -8.99 -2.02
C ILE A 6 -13.36 -9.48 -0.80
N ALA A 7 -13.36 -8.68 0.28
CA ALA A 7 -12.70 -9.03 1.53
C ALA A 7 -13.28 -10.33 2.12
N GLU A 8 -14.60 -10.49 2.09
CA GLU A 8 -15.31 -11.67 2.60
C GLU A 8 -15.11 -12.92 1.72
N ASN A 9 -14.90 -12.73 0.42
CA ASN A 9 -14.89 -13.83 -0.56
C ASN A 9 -13.50 -14.15 -1.15
N ILE A 10 -12.43 -13.60 -0.59
CA ILE A 10 -11.07 -13.71 -1.17
C ILE A 10 -10.62 -15.15 -1.41
N ARG A 11 -11.01 -16.11 -0.57
CA ARG A 11 -10.67 -17.52 -0.77
C ARG A 11 -11.22 -18.09 -2.07
N LYS A 12 -12.45 -17.71 -2.44
CA LYS A 12 -13.07 -18.10 -3.71
C LYS A 12 -12.38 -17.39 -4.88
N ILE A 13 -12.17 -16.08 -4.74
CA ILE A 13 -11.56 -15.22 -5.77
C ILE A 13 -10.14 -15.69 -6.11
N TYR A 14 -9.31 -15.97 -5.09
CA TYR A 14 -7.95 -16.47 -5.28
C TYR A 14 -7.92 -17.79 -6.09
N ARG A 15 -8.82 -18.73 -5.77
CA ARG A 15 -8.93 -20.00 -6.52
C ARG A 15 -9.37 -19.77 -7.95
N GLU A 16 -10.33 -18.89 -8.18
CA GLU A 16 -10.80 -18.54 -9.52
C GLU A 16 -9.70 -17.90 -10.36
N TYR A 17 -8.96 -16.95 -9.79
CA TYR A 17 -7.83 -16.29 -10.47
C TYR A 17 -6.74 -17.31 -10.83
N LYS A 18 -6.45 -18.24 -9.93
CA LYS A 18 -5.52 -19.33 -10.19
C LYS A 18 -5.99 -20.26 -11.31
N ASN A 19 -7.28 -20.63 -11.31
CA ASN A 19 -7.86 -21.48 -12.36
C ASN A 19 -7.82 -20.79 -13.74
N ASN A 20 -7.91 -19.47 -13.77
CA ASN A 20 -7.77 -18.66 -14.98
C ASN A 20 -6.32 -18.39 -15.38
N GLY A 21 -5.33 -18.87 -14.61
CA GLY A 21 -3.91 -18.64 -14.89
C GLY A 21 -3.42 -17.21 -14.65
N TRP A 22 -4.14 -16.42 -13.84
CA TRP A 22 -3.77 -15.04 -13.54
C TRP A 22 -2.71 -14.97 -12.45
N ASN A 23 -1.46 -14.79 -12.87
CA ASN A 23 -0.29 -14.92 -12.01
C ASN A 23 0.29 -13.58 -11.52
N TYR A 24 -0.28 -12.43 -11.88
CA TYR A 24 0.18 -11.11 -11.46
C TYR A 24 -0.99 -10.31 -10.90
N LEU A 25 -1.03 -10.18 -9.58
CA LEU A 25 -2.20 -9.68 -8.86
C LEU A 25 -1.85 -8.46 -8.02
N GLN A 26 -2.70 -7.43 -8.11
CA GLN A 26 -2.67 -6.27 -7.24
C GLN A 26 -4.05 -6.05 -6.64
N PHE A 27 -4.09 -6.02 -5.30
CA PHE A 27 -5.31 -5.82 -4.53
C PHE A 27 -5.29 -4.41 -3.93
N ILE A 28 -5.93 -3.46 -4.61
CA ILE A 28 -5.98 -2.05 -4.18
C ILE A 28 -7.14 -1.87 -3.20
N THR A 29 -6.89 -1.31 -2.02
CA THR A 29 -7.93 -1.03 -1.02
C THR A 29 -9.01 -0.11 -1.57
N CYS A 30 -10.28 -0.42 -1.29
CA CYS A 30 -11.37 0.51 -1.60
C CYS A 30 -11.30 1.69 -0.61
N LEU A 31 -11.16 2.89 -1.16
CA LEU A 31 -11.07 4.13 -0.40
C LEU A 31 -12.43 4.82 -0.39
N ASP A 32 -12.86 5.26 0.79
CA ASP A 32 -13.93 6.24 0.91
C ASP A 32 -13.45 7.61 0.40
N PRO A 33 -14.37 8.49 -0.06
CA PRO A 33 -14.03 9.81 -0.54
C PRO A 33 -13.17 10.61 0.45
N LEU A 34 -12.23 11.41 -0.07
CA LEU A 34 -11.35 12.23 0.77
C LEU A 34 -12.18 13.27 1.54
N GLY A 35 -11.87 13.48 2.81
CA GLY A 35 -12.58 14.42 3.69
C GLY A 35 -13.96 13.95 4.18
N MET A 36 -14.41 12.76 3.79
CA MET A 36 -15.67 12.17 4.28
C MET A 36 -15.41 11.15 5.40
N PRO A 37 -16.36 10.95 6.33
CA PRO A 37 -16.28 9.88 7.32
C PRO A 37 -16.14 8.51 6.64
N ARG A 38 -15.16 7.73 7.10
CA ARG A 38 -14.89 6.39 6.55
C ARG A 38 -15.86 5.33 7.08
N GLY A 39 -16.02 4.24 6.34
CA GLY A 39 -16.79 3.07 6.79
C GLY A 39 -18.30 3.21 6.71
N GLN A 40 -18.83 4.28 6.10
CA GLN A 40 -20.26 4.58 6.05
C GLN A 40 -20.98 3.94 4.85
N GLU A 41 -20.25 3.64 3.78
CA GLU A 41 -20.84 3.15 2.53
C GLU A 41 -20.91 1.63 2.52
N LYS A 42 -21.84 1.09 1.71
CA LYS A 42 -22.00 -0.37 1.55
C LYS A 42 -20.72 -1.04 1.04
N TYR A 43 -19.95 -0.33 0.22
CA TYR A 43 -18.67 -0.80 -0.32
C TYR A 43 -17.48 -0.53 0.59
N SER A 44 -17.61 0.32 1.62
CA SER A 44 -16.49 0.71 2.48
C SER A 44 -15.80 -0.51 3.07
N LEU A 45 -14.48 -0.52 2.95
CA LEU A 45 -13.63 -1.57 3.51
C LEU A 45 -13.25 -1.19 4.95
N LEU A 46 -13.73 -1.96 5.93
CA LEU A 46 -13.40 -1.74 7.34
C LEU A 46 -12.01 -2.29 7.72
N PRO A 47 -11.31 -1.74 8.73
CA PRO A 47 -9.96 -2.16 9.10
C PRO A 47 -9.83 -3.64 9.46
N GLU A 48 -10.79 -4.16 10.23
CA GLU A 48 -10.81 -5.55 10.69
C GLU A 48 -11.05 -6.50 9.51
N MET A 49 -11.92 -6.09 8.59
CA MET A 49 -12.19 -6.84 7.36
C MET A 49 -10.96 -6.90 6.47
N TYR A 50 -10.22 -5.80 6.36
CA TYR A 50 -8.98 -5.78 5.60
C TYR A 50 -7.89 -6.66 6.24
N GLY A 51 -7.76 -6.63 7.56
CA GLY A 51 -6.85 -7.53 8.28
C GLY A 51 -7.16 -9.00 8.03
N LYS A 52 -8.44 -9.39 8.13
CA LYS A 52 -8.89 -10.76 7.82
C LYS A 52 -8.62 -11.13 6.35
N PHE A 53 -8.91 -10.22 5.42
CA PHE A 53 -8.61 -10.39 4.00
C PHE A 53 -7.12 -10.66 3.76
N LEU A 54 -6.23 -9.88 4.36
CA LEU A 54 -4.78 -10.06 4.22
C LEU A 54 -4.32 -11.42 4.76
N VAL A 55 -4.81 -11.82 5.94
CA VAL A 55 -4.50 -13.13 6.53
C VAL A 55 -4.97 -14.26 5.62
N ASP A 56 -6.24 -14.23 5.20
CA ASP A 56 -6.82 -15.30 4.36
C ASP A 56 -6.12 -15.40 3.00
N LEU A 57 -5.81 -14.27 2.37
CA LEU A 57 -5.07 -14.22 1.11
C LEU A 57 -3.63 -14.71 1.26
N PHE A 58 -2.92 -14.26 2.29
CA PHE A 58 -1.53 -14.62 2.52
C PHE A 58 -1.36 -16.10 2.79
N MET A 59 -2.23 -16.71 3.60
CA MET A 59 -2.14 -18.14 3.90
C MET A 59 -2.29 -19.00 2.64
N LEU A 60 -3.20 -18.62 1.73
CA LEU A 60 -3.35 -19.30 0.43
C LEU A 60 -2.11 -19.12 -0.45
N TRP A 61 -1.62 -17.88 -0.54
CA TRP A 61 -0.41 -17.56 -1.29
C TRP A 61 0.81 -18.32 -0.75
N PHE A 62 0.95 -18.39 0.57
CA PHE A 62 2.06 -19.06 1.25
C PHE A 62 2.04 -20.58 1.05
N GLU A 63 0.86 -21.21 1.04
CA GLU A 63 0.73 -22.63 0.68
C GLU A 63 1.23 -22.91 -0.74
N ASP A 64 0.94 -22.01 -1.68
CA ASP A 64 1.43 -22.12 -3.05
C ASP A 64 2.92 -21.76 -3.15
N LEU A 65 3.42 -20.86 -2.30
CA LEU A 65 4.83 -20.51 -2.24
C LEU A 65 5.68 -21.72 -1.91
N LYS A 66 5.27 -22.49 -0.89
CA LYS A 66 5.97 -23.72 -0.49
C LYS A 66 6.04 -24.76 -1.63
N LYS A 67 5.08 -24.73 -2.56
CA LYS A 67 5.04 -25.60 -3.75
C LYS A 67 5.77 -25.00 -4.96
N GLY A 68 6.22 -23.75 -4.87
CA GLY A 68 6.84 -23.02 -5.98
C GLY A 68 5.86 -22.61 -7.08
N SER A 69 4.57 -22.49 -6.74
CA SER A 69 3.49 -22.20 -7.70
C SER A 69 2.68 -20.96 -7.31
N GLN A 70 3.22 -20.10 -6.45
CA GLN A 70 2.54 -18.88 -6.01
C GLN A 70 2.44 -17.85 -7.15
N PRO A 71 1.30 -17.17 -7.30
CA PRO A 71 1.24 -15.99 -8.16
C PRO A 71 2.04 -14.85 -7.52
N TYR A 72 2.49 -13.90 -8.33
CA TYR A 72 3.01 -12.62 -7.86
C TYR A 72 1.85 -11.81 -7.26
N ILE A 73 1.92 -11.52 -5.96
CA ILE A 73 0.99 -10.61 -5.28
C ILE A 73 1.78 -9.42 -4.76
N ARG A 74 1.59 -8.26 -5.38
CA ARG A 74 2.38 -7.04 -5.14
C ARG A 74 2.62 -6.79 -3.65
N GLN A 75 1.56 -6.77 -2.84
CA GLN A 75 1.63 -6.52 -1.41
C GLN A 75 2.64 -7.43 -0.67
N PHE A 76 2.61 -8.73 -0.95
CA PHE A 76 3.44 -9.72 -0.25
C PHE A 76 4.86 -9.72 -0.78
N GLU A 77 5.03 -9.61 -2.10
CA GLU A 77 6.34 -9.51 -2.72
C GLU A 77 7.13 -8.32 -2.18
N ASN A 78 6.46 -7.18 -1.94
CA ASN A 78 7.07 -6.03 -1.25
C ASN A 78 7.43 -6.34 0.20
N TYR A 79 6.57 -7.01 0.98
CA TYR A 79 6.92 -7.37 2.36
C TYR A 79 8.12 -8.32 2.43
N ILE A 80 8.18 -9.30 1.52
CA ILE A 80 9.35 -10.18 1.41
C ILE A 80 10.58 -9.38 0.98
N GLY A 81 10.46 -8.46 0.03
CA GLY A 81 11.53 -7.55 -0.36
C GLY A 81 12.06 -6.75 0.83
N ILE A 82 11.18 -6.14 1.63
CA ILE A 82 11.54 -5.38 2.83
C ILE A 82 12.28 -6.27 3.84
N LEU A 83 11.79 -7.49 4.11
CA LEU A 83 12.45 -8.45 5.01
C LEU A 83 13.86 -8.83 4.54
N LEU A 84 14.07 -8.85 3.23
CA LEU A 84 15.37 -9.15 2.61
C LEU A 84 16.26 -7.90 2.46
N GLY A 85 15.83 -6.74 2.96
CA GLY A 85 16.59 -5.49 2.94
C GLY A 85 16.47 -4.68 1.66
N TYR A 86 15.53 -5.02 0.77
CA TYR A 86 15.23 -4.25 -0.43
C TYR A 86 14.19 -3.16 -0.14
N GLU A 87 14.28 -2.06 -0.88
CA GLU A 87 13.24 -1.03 -0.85
C GLU A 87 12.00 -1.52 -1.60
N PRO A 88 10.79 -1.38 -1.05
CA PRO A 88 9.57 -1.77 -1.74
C PRO A 88 9.36 -0.91 -2.99
N GLU A 89 8.86 -1.52 -4.06
CA GLU A 89 8.48 -0.77 -5.27
C GLU A 89 7.11 -0.11 -5.14
N SER A 90 6.26 -0.59 -4.22
CA SER A 90 4.99 0.05 -3.92
C SER A 90 5.18 1.28 -3.05
N CYS A 91 4.80 2.45 -3.59
CA CYS A 91 4.87 3.73 -2.86
C CYS A 91 4.12 3.67 -1.51
N GLU A 92 3.04 2.89 -1.42
CA GLU A 92 2.24 2.77 -0.20
C GLU A 92 2.97 2.05 0.96
N GLN A 93 4.02 1.28 0.66
CA GLN A 93 4.78 0.49 1.63
C GLN A 93 6.13 1.11 2.00
N ARG A 94 6.50 2.26 1.41
CA ARG A 94 7.76 2.96 1.72
C ARG A 94 7.74 3.71 3.06
N GLY A 95 6.54 4.15 3.46
CA GLY A 95 6.31 4.94 4.66
C GLY A 95 6.36 6.46 4.45
N PHE A 96 6.69 6.91 3.25
CA PHE A 96 6.57 8.31 2.86
C PHE A 96 6.14 8.37 1.39
N CYS A 97 5.59 9.51 0.98
CA CYS A 97 5.22 9.76 -0.40
C CYS A 97 6.46 10.03 -1.26
N GLU A 98 6.39 9.63 -2.52
CA GLU A 98 7.36 10.01 -3.54
C GLU A 98 6.72 10.88 -4.62
N ILE A 99 7.55 11.43 -5.49
CA ILE A 99 7.12 12.25 -6.63
C ILE A 99 6.51 11.35 -7.70
N GLN A 100 5.19 11.47 -7.93
CA GLN A 100 4.52 10.76 -9.02
C GLN A 100 4.37 11.60 -10.29
N ASN A 101 4.32 12.94 -10.17
CA ASN A 101 4.03 13.88 -11.27
C ASN A 101 2.79 13.43 -12.08
N VAL A 102 1.64 13.37 -11.42
CA VAL A 102 0.37 13.07 -12.11
C VAL A 102 0.04 14.22 -13.04
N VAL A 103 -0.19 13.94 -14.32
CA VAL A 103 -0.50 14.94 -15.34
C VAL A 103 -1.92 14.70 -15.83
N GLU A 104 -2.80 15.67 -15.61
CA GLU A 104 -4.16 15.65 -16.14
C GLU A 104 -4.19 15.99 -17.63
N ALA A 105 -5.33 15.71 -18.28
CA ALA A 105 -5.47 15.88 -19.74
C ALA A 105 -5.25 17.32 -20.23
N ASP A 106 -5.43 18.33 -19.36
CA ASP A 106 -5.18 19.74 -19.64
C ASP A 106 -3.70 20.16 -19.44
N GLY A 107 -2.84 19.22 -19.05
CA GLY A 107 -1.43 19.44 -18.72
C GLY A 107 -1.16 19.81 -17.26
N SER A 108 -2.19 19.98 -16.42
CA SER A 108 -2.02 20.31 -15.00
C SER A 108 -1.30 19.19 -14.25
N VAL A 109 -0.36 19.54 -13.39
CA VAL A 109 0.50 18.57 -12.67
C VAL A 109 0.21 18.53 -11.18
N TYR A 110 0.17 17.33 -10.61
CA TYR A 110 -0.16 17.06 -9.20
C TYR A 110 0.84 16.07 -8.57
N PRO A 111 1.02 16.09 -7.24
CA PRO A 111 2.03 15.27 -6.56
C PRO A 111 1.66 13.78 -6.47
N CYS A 112 0.36 13.44 -6.46
CA CYS A 112 -0.17 12.10 -6.27
C CYS A 112 -1.57 11.99 -6.86
N ASP A 113 -1.92 10.80 -7.36
CA ASP A 113 -3.23 10.47 -7.95
C ASP A 113 -4.39 10.64 -6.97
N PHE A 114 -4.16 10.48 -5.67
CA PHE A 114 -5.16 10.74 -4.63
C PHE A 114 -5.35 12.22 -4.28
N TYR A 115 -4.49 13.10 -4.77
CA TYR A 115 -4.44 14.52 -4.41
C TYR A 115 -4.45 15.42 -5.66
N VAL A 116 -5.28 15.04 -6.65
CA VAL A 116 -5.61 15.87 -7.82
C VAL A 116 -6.68 16.89 -7.41
N LEU A 117 -6.27 17.87 -6.60
CA LEU A 117 -7.11 18.96 -6.11
C LEU A 117 -6.41 20.29 -6.39
N ASP A 118 -7.18 21.36 -6.54
CA ASP A 118 -6.64 22.69 -6.88
C ASP A 118 -5.54 23.16 -5.90
N GLU A 119 -5.69 22.89 -4.60
CA GLU A 119 -4.70 23.22 -3.57
C GLU A 119 -3.35 22.48 -3.71
N TYR A 120 -3.32 21.37 -4.45
CA TYR A 120 -2.13 20.56 -4.73
C TYR A 120 -1.60 20.72 -6.15
N LYS A 121 -2.17 21.61 -6.98
CA LYS A 121 -1.69 21.86 -8.34
C LYS A 121 -0.27 22.45 -8.30
N LEU A 122 0.65 21.78 -8.97
CA LEU A 122 2.08 22.12 -9.01
C LEU A 122 2.45 23.03 -10.19
N GLY A 123 1.64 23.06 -11.23
CA GLY A 123 1.88 23.80 -12.48
C GLY A 123 1.13 23.18 -13.66
N ASN A 124 1.50 23.55 -14.89
CA ASN A 124 0.98 22.95 -16.11
C ASN A 124 2.13 22.72 -17.13
N LEU A 125 2.29 21.52 -17.67
CA LEU A 125 3.39 21.19 -18.61
C LEU A 125 3.31 21.90 -19.97
N ASN A 126 2.20 22.54 -20.31
CA ASN A 126 2.08 23.38 -21.49
C ASN A 126 2.73 24.77 -21.29
N GLU A 127 2.95 25.18 -20.04
CA GLU A 127 3.36 26.54 -19.65
C GLU A 127 4.66 26.54 -18.81
N ASP A 128 4.81 25.55 -17.93
CA ASP A 128 5.86 25.45 -16.93
C ASP A 128 6.92 24.40 -17.28
N LEU A 129 8.18 24.69 -16.92
CA LEU A 129 9.25 23.70 -16.94
C LEU A 129 9.25 22.86 -15.65
N LEU A 130 9.79 21.64 -15.74
CA LEU A 130 9.93 20.73 -14.59
C LEU A 130 10.60 21.34 -13.34
N PRO A 131 11.63 22.22 -13.44
CA PRO A 131 12.19 22.89 -12.27
C PRO A 131 11.17 23.76 -11.52
N THR A 132 10.27 24.45 -12.24
CA THR A 132 9.20 25.25 -11.64
C THR A 132 8.21 24.36 -10.90
N ILE A 133 7.78 23.27 -11.53
CA ILE A 133 6.89 22.26 -10.92
C ILE A 133 7.52 21.67 -9.66
N HIS A 134 8.82 21.34 -9.70
CA HIS A 134 9.53 20.79 -8.55
C HIS A 134 9.68 21.81 -7.41
N GLU A 135 9.89 23.08 -7.74
CA GLU A 135 9.94 24.15 -6.74
C GLU A 135 8.57 24.36 -6.09
N ASN A 136 7.49 24.39 -6.87
CA ASN A 136 6.13 24.47 -6.32
C ASN A 136 5.79 23.27 -5.45
N ARG A 137 6.24 22.05 -5.83
CA ARG A 137 6.14 20.85 -4.99
C ARG A 137 6.82 21.03 -3.62
N ARG A 138 8.00 21.65 -3.57
CA ARG A 138 8.67 21.96 -2.30
C ARG A 138 7.87 22.96 -1.47
N LYS A 139 7.35 24.02 -2.10
CA LYS A 139 6.56 25.06 -1.41
C LYS A 139 5.30 24.50 -0.78
N ILE A 140 4.59 23.60 -1.45
CA ILE A 140 3.37 22.98 -0.88
C ILE A 140 3.67 21.98 0.24
N GLY A 141 4.93 21.52 0.38
CA GLY A 141 5.38 20.66 1.49
C GLY A 141 4.73 19.27 1.57
N TYR A 142 4.19 18.76 0.45
CA TYR A 142 3.41 17.50 0.46
C TYR A 142 4.22 16.28 0.86
N LEU A 143 5.45 16.13 0.32
CA LEU A 143 6.29 14.97 0.64
C LEU A 143 6.81 15.08 2.07
N GLU A 144 7.22 16.28 2.46
CA GLU A 144 7.80 16.60 3.76
C GLU A 144 6.83 16.23 4.89
N ARG A 145 5.53 16.54 4.73
CA ARG A 145 4.48 16.10 5.66
C ARG A 145 4.33 14.57 5.76
N SER A 146 4.56 13.84 4.66
CA SER A 146 4.38 12.39 4.65
C SER A 146 5.45 11.63 5.44
N HIS A 147 6.60 12.25 5.69
CA HIS A 147 7.68 11.70 6.52
C HIS A 147 7.36 11.71 8.02
N HIS A 148 6.33 12.45 8.42
CA HIS A 148 5.92 12.49 9.82
C HIS A 148 5.13 11.23 10.16
N HIS A 149 5.54 10.59 11.25
CA HIS A 149 4.90 9.42 11.82
C HIS A 149 4.63 9.68 13.29
N LEU A 150 3.46 9.21 13.74
CA LEU A 150 3.09 9.19 15.14
C LEU A 150 4.12 8.44 16.00
N GLU A 151 4.26 8.83 17.26
CA GLU A 151 5.22 8.20 18.19
C GLU A 151 4.88 6.72 18.44
N GLU A 152 3.60 6.38 18.46
CA GLU A 152 3.10 5.02 18.54
C GLU A 152 3.56 4.16 17.35
N CYS A 153 3.73 4.76 16.17
CA CYS A 153 4.30 4.06 15.03
C CYS A 153 5.80 3.81 15.25
N ARG A 154 6.55 4.77 15.80
CA ARG A 154 8.01 4.63 16.01
C ARG A 154 8.35 3.53 17.01
N THR A 155 7.47 3.30 17.99
CA THR A 155 7.62 2.24 19.00
C THR A 155 6.93 0.92 18.61
N CYS A 156 6.21 0.87 17.48
CA CYS A 156 5.50 -0.32 17.04
C CYS A 156 6.47 -1.42 16.55
N PRO A 157 6.34 -2.68 17.01
CA PRO A 157 7.22 -3.78 16.57
C PRO A 157 7.14 -4.06 15.06
N TYR A 158 6.02 -3.70 14.42
CA TYR A 158 5.80 -3.91 12.98
C TYR A 158 6.21 -2.71 12.11
N PHE A 159 6.74 -1.63 12.69
CA PHE A 159 7.07 -0.41 11.94
C PHE A 159 8.06 -0.64 10.80
N HIS A 160 9.03 -1.56 10.99
CA HIS A 160 10.00 -1.90 9.96
C HIS A 160 9.37 -2.47 8.66
N LEU A 161 8.19 -3.10 8.77
CA LEU A 161 7.40 -3.61 7.62
C LEU A 161 6.29 -2.66 7.20
N CYS A 162 5.49 -2.19 8.15
CA CYS A 162 4.33 -1.34 7.90
C CYS A 162 4.73 0.07 7.46
N ARG A 163 5.75 0.62 8.11
CA ARG A 163 6.27 1.98 7.94
C ARG A 163 5.17 3.06 7.99
N GLY A 164 4.07 2.82 8.71
CA GLY A 164 2.90 3.71 8.78
C GLY A 164 2.00 3.71 7.53
N GLY A 165 2.30 2.91 6.51
CA GLY A 165 1.53 2.77 5.27
C GLY A 165 1.38 4.07 4.45
N CYS A 166 0.47 4.06 3.48
CA CYS A 166 0.19 5.22 2.61
C CYS A 166 -0.29 6.45 3.39
N TYR A 167 0.23 7.64 3.04
CA TYR A 167 -0.21 8.91 3.60
C TYR A 167 -1.72 9.16 3.43
N ARG A 168 -2.30 8.74 2.29
CA ARG A 168 -3.75 8.83 2.00
C ARG A 168 -4.63 8.13 3.04
N ASN A 169 -4.08 7.22 3.84
CA ASN A 169 -4.80 6.47 4.86
C ASN A 169 -4.55 6.96 6.30
N ARG A 170 -3.67 7.93 6.56
CA ARG A 170 -3.25 8.33 7.92
C ARG A 170 -4.16 9.33 8.63
N SER A 171 -4.82 10.23 7.93
CA SER A 171 -5.78 11.13 8.57
C SER A 171 -6.99 11.39 7.67
N MET A 172 -8.14 11.61 8.29
CA MET A 172 -9.35 12.07 7.60
C MET A 172 -9.33 13.58 7.40
N GLU A 173 -8.56 14.31 8.21
CA GLU A 173 -8.38 15.75 8.10
C GLU A 173 -7.19 16.06 7.18
N ILE A 174 -7.43 16.96 6.23
CA ILE A 174 -6.38 17.44 5.32
C ILE A 174 -5.30 18.13 6.17
N HIS A 175 -4.05 17.72 5.99
CA HIS A 175 -2.86 18.19 6.72
C HIS A 175 -2.68 17.72 8.17
N ALA A 176 -3.57 16.90 8.73
CA ALA A 176 -3.39 16.38 10.07
C ALA A 176 -2.52 15.11 10.11
N GLU A 177 -1.73 14.97 11.16
CA GLU A 177 -1.08 13.71 11.51
C GLU A 177 -2.10 12.76 12.13
N GLY A 178 -2.05 11.48 11.77
CA GLY A 178 -2.98 10.50 12.30
C GLY A 178 -2.55 9.06 12.09
N GLU A 179 -3.24 8.15 12.78
CA GLU A 179 -3.01 6.73 12.62
C GLU A 179 -3.57 6.25 11.28
N ASN A 180 -2.82 5.38 10.60
CA ASN A 180 -3.34 4.72 9.42
C ASN A 180 -4.68 4.03 9.74
N TYR A 181 -5.75 4.35 9.02
CA TYR A 181 -7.08 3.76 9.21
C TYR A 181 -7.04 2.22 9.23
N PHE A 182 -6.16 1.62 8.42
CA PHE A 182 -6.00 0.17 8.35
C PHE A 182 -5.00 -0.39 9.37
N CYS A 183 -4.48 0.41 10.30
CA CYS A 183 -3.50 -0.01 11.31
C CYS A 183 -3.96 -1.22 12.13
N PRO A 184 -5.22 -1.30 12.63
CA PRO A 184 -5.70 -2.52 13.30
C PRO A 184 -5.62 -3.76 12.40
N GLY A 185 -5.95 -3.62 11.12
CA GLY A 185 -5.87 -4.70 10.14
C GLY A 185 -4.43 -5.14 9.86
N TYR A 186 -3.50 -4.19 9.73
CA TYR A 186 -2.08 -4.50 9.58
C TYR A 186 -1.50 -5.18 10.83
N LYS A 187 -1.81 -4.69 12.03
CA LYS A 187 -1.40 -5.31 13.30
C LYS A 187 -1.89 -6.74 13.38
N LEU A 188 -3.17 -7.00 13.06
CA LEU A 188 -3.73 -8.35 13.00
C LEU A 188 -2.97 -9.24 12.02
N PHE A 189 -2.71 -8.74 10.80
CA PHE A 189 -1.99 -9.49 9.77
C PHE A 189 -0.57 -9.86 10.22
N PHE A 190 0.24 -8.89 10.65
CA PHE A 190 1.63 -9.15 11.04
C PHE A 190 1.74 -10.00 12.30
N GLN A 191 0.80 -9.85 13.25
CA GLN A 191 0.73 -10.71 14.43
C GLN A 191 0.40 -12.15 14.07
N THR A 192 -0.51 -12.36 13.10
CA THR A 192 -1.00 -13.69 12.73
C THR A 192 -0.06 -14.42 11.76
N CYS A 193 0.54 -13.70 10.82
CA CYS A 193 1.31 -14.24 9.71
C CYS A 193 2.81 -13.96 9.80
N GLY A 194 3.29 -13.38 10.91
CA GLY A 194 4.68 -12.92 11.05
C GLY A 194 5.73 -14.04 10.92
N ASP A 195 5.45 -15.22 11.47
CA ASP A 195 6.34 -16.39 11.33
C ASP A 195 6.43 -16.85 9.86
N GLN A 196 5.29 -16.97 9.20
CA GLN A 196 5.20 -17.42 7.80
C GLN A 196 5.78 -16.37 6.84
N LEU A 197 5.72 -15.08 7.15
CA LEU A 197 6.42 -14.04 6.41
C LEU A 197 7.95 -14.21 6.48
N ARG A 198 8.48 -14.54 7.66
CA ARG A 198 9.92 -14.85 7.82
C ARG A 198 10.30 -16.10 7.03
N GLU A 199 9.53 -17.18 7.16
CA GLU A 199 9.75 -18.42 6.41
C GLU A 199 9.68 -18.17 4.89
N ALA A 200 8.72 -17.35 4.42
CA ALA A 200 8.64 -16.96 3.02
C ALA A 200 9.90 -16.23 2.55
N ALA A 201 10.45 -15.33 3.35
CA ALA A 201 11.70 -14.63 3.02
C ALA A 201 12.90 -15.60 2.94
N GLU A 202 12.99 -16.56 3.85
CA GLU A 202 14.01 -17.63 3.81
C GLU A 202 13.90 -18.48 2.54
N ILE A 203 12.69 -18.88 2.14
CA ILE A 203 12.44 -19.60 0.88
C ILE A 203 12.95 -18.80 -0.33
N TYR A 204 12.72 -17.49 -0.37
CA TYR A 204 13.24 -16.63 -1.44
C TYR A 204 14.76 -16.55 -1.42
N GLN A 205 15.36 -16.38 -0.23
CA GLN A 205 16.81 -16.30 -0.08
C GLN A 205 17.50 -17.58 -0.57
N ASP A 206 16.95 -18.75 -0.22
CA ASP A 206 17.47 -20.04 -0.67
C ASP A 206 17.36 -20.23 -2.19
N ARG A 207 16.22 -19.83 -2.78
CA ARG A 207 16.05 -19.84 -4.24
C ARG A 207 17.04 -18.93 -4.95
N MET A 208 17.34 -17.75 -4.39
CA MET A 208 18.34 -16.84 -4.95
C MET A 208 19.75 -17.43 -4.88
N ARG A 209 20.10 -18.10 -3.78
CA ARG A 209 21.41 -18.77 -3.63
C ARG A 209 21.61 -19.90 -4.62
N ARG A 210 20.57 -20.70 -4.89
CA ARG A 210 20.63 -21.83 -5.86
C ARG A 210 20.74 -21.40 -7.33
N LYS A 211 20.38 -20.15 -7.64
CA LYS A 211 20.47 -19.59 -9.01
C LYS A 211 21.82 -18.92 -9.30
N ARG A 212 22.66 -18.72 -8.28
CA ARG A 212 24.04 -18.25 -8.42
C ARG A 212 24.96 -19.44 -8.60
#